data_AF-A0A2V8CRD5-F1
#
_entry.id   AF-A0A2V8CRD5-F1
#
_cell.length_a   1.000
_cell.length_b   1.000
_cell.length_c   1.000
_cell.angle_alpha   90.00
_cell.angle_beta   90.00
_cell.angle_gamma   90.00
#
_symmetry.space_group_name_H-M   'P 1'
#
loop_
_entity.id
_entity.type
_entity.pdbx_description
1 polymer ?
#
loop_
_entity_poly.entity_id
_entity_poly.type
_entity_poly.pdbx_seq_one_letter_code
_entity_poly.pdbx_strand_id
1 'polypeptide(L)' 'MFWWFERKGEFLSRESRQAPDGTFELCIVTPGGSERLERFRDAADLARRKAELEREVKSNGWSGPIGWSL' A
#
# COMPACT_ATOMS: atom_id res chain seq x y z
N MET A 1 -5.93 2.67 6.74
CA MET A 1 -6.11 3.43 5.47
C MET A 1 -5.81 2.50 4.31
N PHE A 2 -6.78 2.32 3.42
CA PHE A 2 -6.79 1.26 2.40
C PHE A 2 -6.99 1.84 1.00
N TRP A 3 -6.26 1.33 0.02
CA TRP A 3 -6.29 1.81 -1.37
C TRP A 3 -6.10 0.67 -2.35
N TRP A 4 -6.70 0.81 -3.53
CA TRP A 4 -6.48 -0.09 -4.65
C TRP A 4 -5.88 0.65 -5.84
N PHE A 5 -5.18 -0.10 -6.66
CA PHE A 5 -4.68 0.31 -7.97
C PHE A 5 -5.08 -0.75 -8.98
N GLU A 6 -5.42 -0.31 -10.18
CA GLU A 6 -5.87 -1.18 -11.28
C GLU A 6 -4.88 -1.11 -12.43
N ARG A 7 -4.66 -2.26 -13.08
CA ARG A 7 -3.89 -2.33 -14.32
C ARG A 7 -4.39 -3.49 -15.18
N LYS A 8 -5.07 -3.18 -16.29
CA LYS A 8 -5.57 -4.18 -17.27
C LYS A 8 -6.44 -5.28 -16.64
N GLY A 9 -7.29 -4.93 -15.68
CA GLY A 9 -8.14 -5.85 -14.93
C GLY A 9 -7.44 -6.56 -13.77
N GLU A 10 -6.15 -6.33 -13.55
CA GLU A 10 -5.44 -6.75 -12.34
C GLU A 10 -5.60 -5.70 -11.23
N PHE A 11 -5.60 -6.15 -9.98
CA PHE A 11 -5.73 -5.29 -8.82
C PHE A 11 -4.55 -5.46 -7.86
N LEU A 12 -3.97 -4.34 -7.44
CA LEU A 12 -3.00 -4.27 -6.35
C LEU A 12 -3.66 -3.50 -5.20
N SER A 13 -3.58 -4.05 -3.99
CA SER A 13 -4.07 -3.38 -2.79
C SER A 13 -2.91 -2.95 -1.92
N ARG A 14 -3.10 -1.84 -1.19
CA ARG A 14 -2.26 -1.49 -0.07
C ARG A 14 -3.11 -1.12 1.13
N GLU A 15 -2.66 -1.52 2.30
CA GLU A 15 -3.25 -1.14 3.57
C GLU A 15 -2.17 -0.64 4.51
N SER A 16 -2.43 0.49 5.16
CA SER A 16 -1.62 0.95 6.31
C SER A 16 -2.45 0.91 7.57
N ARG A 17 -1.91 0.29 8.64
CA ARG A 17 -2.55 0.15 9.95
C ARG A 17 -1.52 0.34 11.07
N GLN A 18 -2.00 0.70 12.26
CA GLN A 18 -1.18 0.71 13.46
C GLN A 18 -1.32 -0.64 14.18
N ALA A 19 -0.20 -1.24 14.56
CA ALA A 19 -0.16 -2.48 15.31
C ALA A 19 -0.32 -2.21 16.83
N PRO A 20 -0.76 -3.23 17.61
CA PRO A 20 -0.94 -3.07 19.06
C PRO A 20 0.32 -2.70 19.83
N ASP A 21 1.50 -3.01 19.27
CA ASP A 21 2.81 -2.69 19.85
C ASP A 21 3.27 -1.24 19.56
N GLY A 22 2.40 -0.43 18.94
CA GLY A 22 2.67 0.96 18.58
C GLY A 22 3.44 1.12 17.26
N THR A 23 3.84 0.02 16.62
CA THR A 23 4.46 0.07 15.28
C THR A 23 3.41 0.28 14.19
N PHE A 24 3.88 0.59 12.99
CA PHE A 24 3.06 0.76 11.81
C PHE A 24 3.31 -0.37 10.82
N GLU A 25 2.24 -0.86 10.19
CA GLU A 25 2.33 -1.89 9.17
C GLU A 25 1.84 -1.33 7.83
N LEU A 26 2.54 -1.67 6.76
CA LEU A 26 2.11 -1.51 5.37
C LEU A 26 1.98 -2.90 4.74
N CYS A 27 0.76 -3.33 4.50
CA CYS A 27 0.47 -4.54 3.75
C CYS A 27 0.28 -4.19 2.27
N ILE A 28 0.89 -4.95 1.37
CA ILE A 28 0.76 -4.82 -0.08
C ILE A 28 0.33 -6.18 -0.61
N VAL A 29 -0.82 -6.23 -1.28
CA VAL A 29 -1.32 -7.46 -1.90
C VAL A 29 -1.21 -7.31 -3.41
N THR A 30 -0.41 -8.19 -4.01
CA THR A 30 -0.24 -8.24 -5.47
C THR A 30 -1.42 -8.95 -6.14
N PRO A 31 -1.62 -8.82 -7.46
CA PRO A 31 -2.71 -9.48 -8.18
C PRO A 31 -2.72 -11.00 -8.04
N GLY A 32 -1.55 -11.61 -7.86
CA GLY A 32 -1.41 -13.05 -7.61
C GLY A 32 -1.76 -13.48 -6.18
N GLY A 33 -2.25 -12.56 -5.33
CA GLY A 33 -2.57 -12.82 -3.94
C GLY A 33 -1.35 -12.89 -3.01
N SER A 34 -0.14 -12.65 -3.52
CA SER A 34 1.05 -12.58 -2.65
C SER A 34 1.00 -11.32 -1.80
N GLU A 35 1.11 -11.51 -0.48
CA GLU A 35 1.14 -10.45 0.51
C GLU A 35 2.58 -10.12 0.90
N ARG A 36 2.89 -8.83 0.94
CA ARG A 36 4.13 -8.29 1.50
C ARG A 36 3.77 -7.38 2.67
N LEU A 37 4.24 -7.75 3.86
CA LEU A 37 4.09 -6.94 5.07
C LEU A 37 5.41 -6.22 5.39
N GLU A 38 5.35 -4.90 5.46
CA GLU A 38 6.47 -4.06 5.88
C GLU A 38 6.12 -3.40 7.23
N ARG A 39 7.08 -3.37 8.17
CA ARG A 39 6.90 -2.79 9.51
C ARG A 39 7.78 -1.58 9.72
N PHE A 40 7.25 -0.56 10.38
CA PHE A 40 7.92 0.71 10.65
C PHE A 40 7.71 1.12 12.11
N ARG A 41 8.73 1.72 12.72
CA ARG A 41 8.61 2.27 14.08
C ARG A 41 8.12 3.71 14.09
N ASP A 42 8.22 4.40 12.96
CA ASP A 42 7.88 5.80 12.80
C ASP A 42 6.85 5.99 11.68
N ALA A 43 5.88 6.87 11.93
CA ALA A 43 4.91 7.32 10.95
C ALA A 43 5.57 8.04 9.77
N ALA A 44 6.69 8.74 9.99
CA ALA A 44 7.43 9.42 8.93
C ALA A 44 8.03 8.42 7.92
N ASP A 45 8.59 7.31 8.40
CA ASP A 45 9.09 6.24 7.54
C ASP A 45 7.97 5.55 6.76
N LEU A 46 6.83 5.27 7.42
CA LEU A 46 5.64 4.76 6.74
C LEU A 46 5.17 5.72 5.64
N ALA A 47 5.11 7.03 5.92
CA ALA A 47 4.67 8.03 4.97
C ALA A 47 5.61 8.12 3.74
N ARG A 48 6.93 8.12 3.98
CA ARG A 48 7.94 8.08 2.92
C ARG A 48 7.78 6.85 2.04
N ARG A 49 7.67 5.66 2.65
CA ARG A 49 7.50 4.41 1.92
C ARG A 49 6.20 4.38 1.11
N LYS A 50 5.10 4.92 1.66
CA LYS A 50 3.83 5.04 0.93
C LYS A 50 3.96 5.90 -0.32
N ALA A 51 4.73 6.99 -0.27
CA ALA A 51 4.99 7.84 -1.42
C ALA A 51 5.91 7.16 -2.46
N GLU A 52 6.91 6.42 -2.01
CA GLU A 52 7.76 5.58 -2.88
C GLU A 52 6.93 4.51 -3.61
N LEU A 53 6.11 3.76 -2.86
CA LEU A 53 5.23 2.74 -3.43
C LEU A 53 4.28 3.34 -4.47
N GLU A 54 3.70 4.50 -4.21
CA GLU A 54 2.81 5.15 -5.18
C GLU A 54 3.54 5.52 -6.47
N ARG A 55 4.79 6.01 -6.38
CA ARG A 55 5.62 6.27 -7.56
C ARG A 55 5.96 4.99 -8.31
N GLU A 56 6.37 3.93 -7.60
CA GLU A 56 6.68 2.61 -8.17
C GLU A 56 5.46 2.02 -8.91
N VAL A 57 4.30 2.06 -8.28
CA VAL A 57 3.04 1.55 -8.82
C VAL A 57 2.65 2.35 -10.06
N LYS A 58 2.68 3.69 -10.00
CA LYS A 58 2.43 4.54 -11.18
C LYS A 58 3.43 4.29 -12.32
N SER A 59 4.73 4.17 -12.03
CA SER A 59 5.74 3.88 -13.06
C SER A 59 5.56 2.51 -13.71
N ASN A 60 4.96 1.56 -13.00
CA ASN A 60 4.64 0.22 -13.50
C ASN A 60 3.29 0.15 -14.25
N GLY A 61 2.69 1.31 -14.56
CA GLY A 61 1.49 1.44 -15.37
C GLY A 61 0.18 1.18 -14.61
N TRP A 62 0.21 1.20 -13.28
CA TRP A 62 -0.98 1.07 -12.47
C TRP A 62 -1.70 2.42 -12.30
N SER A 63 -3.02 2.39 -12.40
CA SER A 63 -3.90 3.56 -12.25
C SER A 63 -4.47 3.62 -10.83
N GLY A 64 -4.55 4.83 -10.26
CA GLY A 64 -5.02 5.06 -8.89
C GLY A 64 -4.27 6.19 -8.18
N PRO A 65 -4.44 6.36 -6.85
CA PRO A 65 -5.17 5.46 -5.96
C PRO A 65 -6.70 5.62 -6.09
N ILE A 66 -7.42 4.51 -6.27
CA ILE A 66 -8.89 4.48 -6.23
C ILE A 66 -9.27 4.28 -4.75
N GLY A 67 -9.79 5.34 -4.15
CA GLY A 67 -10.10 5.37 -2.71
C GLY A 67 -11.38 4.66 -2.34
N TRP A 68 -11.37 4.05 -1.15
CA TRP A 68 -12.57 3.75 -0.42
C TRP A 68 -12.53 4.54 0.89
N SER A 69 -13.41 5.53 1.01
CA SER A 69 -13.79 6.09 2.31
C SER A 69 -14.88 5.17 2.87
N LEU A 70 -14.57 4.47 3.97
CA LEU A 70 -15.60 3.99 4.90
C LEU A 70 -15.95 5.13 5.84
#